data_AF-A0AAU6CEQ6-F1
#
_entry.id   AF-A0AAU6CEQ6-F1
#
_cell.length_a   1.000
_cell.length_b   1.000
_cell.length_c   1.000
_cell.angle_alpha   90.00
_cell.angle_beta   90.00
_cell.angle_gamma   90.00
#
_symmetry.space_group_name_H-M   'P 1'
#
loop_
_entity.id
_entity.type
_entity.pdbx_description
1 polymer ?
#
loop_
_entity_poly.entity_id
_entity_poly.type
_entity_poly.pdbx_seq_one_letter_code
_entity_poly.pdbx_strand_id
1 'polypeptide(L)'
;MTQQWKASLSPGNAIEDMARLASQYETMVSGYDETLLGLKESVRQVTEERTRIAQRLDEVRTVFASLTEATARAEQLSAAGLPQQRTRLQAVPTQDTVTGDRHEAGPPPSPTEQTPDGAAGAVTASPRVKELLDLLYSRPGAEWTSMDVAALRGEQDRLGRKRLRNTLRDAVAKGFLERISDQGDRTVRYRVASPRRYV
;
A
#
# COMPACT_ATOMS: atom_id res chain seq x y z
N MET A 1 39.23 -2.25 23.50
CA MET A 1 38.73 -3.40 24.28
C MET A 1 39.66 -4.63 24.13
N THR A 2 40.97 -4.52 24.41
CA THR A 2 41.95 -5.59 24.11
C THR A 2 42.67 -6.15 25.34
N GLN A 3 42.29 -5.73 26.55
CA GLN A 3 43.01 -6.06 27.79
C GLN A 3 42.23 -6.99 28.73
N GLN A 4 40.94 -7.24 28.49
CA GLN A 4 40.07 -7.94 29.44
C GLN A 4 40.30 -9.47 29.45
N TRP A 5 40.85 -10.06 28.39
CA TRP A 5 41.13 -11.49 28.29
C TRP A 5 42.38 -11.93 29.07
N LYS A 6 43.33 -11.01 29.33
CA LYS A 6 44.55 -11.31 30.10
C LYS A 6 44.28 -11.51 31.59
N ALA A 7 43.24 -10.88 32.12
CA ALA A 7 42.90 -10.93 33.55
C ALA A 7 42.21 -12.25 33.96
N SER A 8 41.73 -13.03 32.98
CA SER A 8 40.95 -14.26 33.20
C SER A 8 41.75 -15.55 33.01
N LEU A 9 43.01 -15.47 32.58
CA LEU A 9 43.85 -16.65 32.34
C LEU A 9 44.58 -17.06 33.63
N SER A 10 44.20 -18.20 34.20
CA SER A 10 44.96 -18.77 35.33
C SER A 10 46.25 -19.41 34.81
N PRO A 11 47.44 -19.10 35.37
CA PRO A 11 48.73 -19.55 34.83
C PRO A 11 48.88 -21.07 34.66
N GLY A 12 48.14 -21.87 35.43
CA GLY A 12 48.15 -23.33 35.35
C GLY A 12 47.33 -23.92 34.19
N ASN A 13 46.30 -23.20 33.72
CA ASN A 13 45.32 -23.71 32.73
C ASN A 13 45.17 -22.77 31.51
N ALA A 14 46.14 -21.88 31.28
CA ALA A 14 46.06 -20.85 30.24
C ALA A 14 45.79 -21.42 28.83
N ILE A 15 46.27 -22.63 28.53
CA ILE A 15 46.03 -23.31 27.24
C ILE A 15 44.56 -23.73 27.12
N GLU A 16 43.98 -24.33 28.17
CA GLU A 16 42.58 -24.75 28.19
C GLU A 16 41.63 -23.55 28.17
N ASP A 17 41.94 -22.49 28.91
CA ASP A 17 41.16 -21.26 28.92
C ASP A 17 41.17 -20.55 27.55
N MET A 18 42.33 -20.51 26.89
CA MET A 18 42.44 -19.97 25.52
C MET A 18 41.69 -20.84 24.51
N ALA A 19 41.75 -22.17 24.62
CA ALA A 19 40.98 -23.08 23.76
C ALA A 19 39.47 -22.89 23.93
N ARG A 20 39.01 -22.73 25.19
CA ARG A 20 37.60 -22.42 25.49
C ARG A 20 37.18 -21.08 24.91
N LEU A 21 38.02 -20.05 25.06
CA LEU A 21 37.74 -18.72 24.51
C LEU A 21 37.69 -18.74 22.96
N ALA A 22 38.62 -19.46 22.31
CA ALA A 22 38.62 -19.64 20.87
C ALA A 22 37.33 -20.32 20.39
N SER A 23 36.91 -21.40 21.05
CA SER A 23 35.66 -22.10 20.72
C SER A 23 34.41 -21.22 20.91
N GLN A 24 34.40 -20.34 21.93
CA GLN A 24 33.33 -19.36 22.11
C GLN A 24 33.26 -18.36 20.95
N TYR A 25 34.42 -17.84 20.50
CA TYR A 25 34.46 -16.94 19.35
C TYR A 25 34.07 -17.64 18.05
N GLU A 26 34.50 -18.87 17.82
CA GLU A 26 34.07 -19.67 16.65
C GLU A 26 32.55 -19.86 16.64
N THR A 27 31.95 -20.16 17.79
CA THR A 27 30.49 -20.28 17.93
C THR A 27 29.79 -18.97 17.61
N MET A 28 30.30 -17.83 18.10
CA MET A 28 29.74 -16.51 17.81
C MET A 28 29.86 -16.16 16.32
N VAL A 29 31.01 -16.43 15.70
CA VAL A 29 31.24 -16.20 14.27
C VAL A 29 30.26 -17.03 13.44
N SER A 30 30.12 -18.33 13.75
CA SER A 30 29.14 -19.20 13.08
C SER A 30 27.72 -18.67 13.21
N GLY A 31 27.31 -18.20 14.39
CA GLY A 31 25.98 -17.61 14.60
C GLY A 31 25.76 -16.31 13.81
N TYR A 32 26.81 -15.48 13.65
CA TYR A 32 26.75 -14.31 12.79
C TYR A 32 26.66 -14.68 11.30
N ASP A 33 27.38 -15.71 10.86
CA ASP A 33 27.32 -16.20 9.48
C ASP A 33 25.93 -16.73 9.13
N GLU A 34 25.30 -17.50 10.03
CA GLU A 34 23.91 -17.96 9.87
C GLU A 34 22.92 -16.79 9.79
N THR A 35 23.09 -15.79 10.68
CA THR A 35 22.26 -14.58 10.66
C THR A 35 22.43 -13.81 9.35
N LEU A 36 23.67 -13.70 8.87
CA LEU A 36 24.01 -13.02 7.63
C LEU A 36 23.43 -13.75 6.40
N LEU A 37 23.43 -15.09 6.40
CA LEU A 37 22.76 -15.90 5.38
C LEU A 37 21.24 -15.66 5.40
N GLY A 38 20.61 -15.67 6.58
CA GLY A 38 19.18 -15.39 6.72
C GLY A 38 18.79 -13.99 6.23
N LEU A 39 19.61 -12.97 6.55
CA LEU A 39 19.41 -11.61 6.07
C LEU A 39 19.57 -11.49 4.55
N LYS A 40 20.56 -12.15 3.96
CA LYS A 40 20.75 -12.19 2.49
C LYS A 40 19.54 -12.79 1.79
N GLU A 41 19.01 -13.90 2.32
CA GLU A 41 17.84 -14.55 1.76
C GLU A 41 16.58 -13.67 1.89
N SER A 42 16.40 -13.00 3.02
CA SER A 42 15.30 -12.03 3.20
C SER A 42 15.39 -10.86 2.22
N VAL A 43 16.59 -10.30 2.01
CA VAL A 43 16.81 -9.22 1.03
C VAL A 43 16.52 -9.71 -0.40
N ARG A 44 16.90 -10.94 -0.74
CA ARG A 44 16.60 -11.55 -2.05
C ARG A 44 15.08 -11.61 -2.28
N GLN A 45 14.33 -12.16 -1.32
CA GLN A 45 12.87 -12.29 -1.41
C GLN A 45 12.17 -10.93 -1.57
N VAL A 46 12.55 -9.93 -0.78
CA VAL A 46 11.98 -8.58 -0.89
C VAL A 46 12.31 -7.93 -2.24
N THR A 47 13.50 -8.19 -2.78
CA THR A 47 13.90 -7.68 -4.10
C THR A 47 13.08 -8.30 -5.23
N GLU A 48 12.80 -9.60 -5.15
CA GLU A 48 11.92 -10.30 -6.09
C GLU A 48 10.47 -9.80 -6.03
N GLU A 49 9.92 -9.63 -4.82
CA GLU A 49 8.59 -9.04 -4.64
C GLU A 49 8.52 -7.62 -5.22
N ARG A 50 9.54 -6.78 -4.97
CA ARG A 50 9.62 -5.42 -5.53
C ARG A 50 9.60 -5.46 -7.06
N THR A 51 10.36 -6.37 -7.67
CA THR A 51 10.44 -6.50 -9.13
C THR A 51 9.09 -6.91 -9.71
N ARG A 52 8.41 -7.86 -9.07
CA ARG A 52 7.07 -8.31 -9.47
C ARG A 52 6.02 -7.20 -9.38
N ILE A 53 6.09 -6.38 -8.32
CA ILE A 53 5.19 -5.22 -8.15
C ILE A 53 5.49 -4.15 -9.20
N ALA A 54 6.76 -3.89 -9.50
CA ALA A 54 7.15 -2.92 -10.52
C ALA A 54 6.62 -3.32 -11.91
N GLN A 55 6.71 -4.60 -12.28
CA GLN A 55 6.14 -5.12 -13.53
C GLN A 55 4.62 -4.91 -13.59
N ARG A 56 3.89 -5.28 -12.54
CA ARG A 56 2.43 -5.05 -12.47
C ARG A 56 2.04 -3.58 -12.54
N LEU A 57 2.86 -2.70 -11.94
CA LEU A 57 2.62 -1.26 -12.03
C LEU A 57 2.76 -0.76 -13.47
N ASP A 58 3.72 -1.30 -14.22
CA ASP A 58 3.94 -0.96 -15.63
C ASP A 58 2.78 -1.45 -16.52
N GLU A 59 2.29 -2.67 -16.29
CA GLU A 59 1.07 -3.18 -16.93
C GLU A 59 -0.13 -2.27 -16.68
N VAL A 60 -0.35 -1.86 -15.42
CA VAL A 60 -1.45 -0.95 -15.05
C VAL A 60 -1.30 0.41 -15.72
N ARG A 61 -0.08 0.95 -15.79
CA ARG A 61 0.19 2.22 -16.50
C ARG A 61 -0.12 2.12 -17.98
N THR A 62 0.25 1.00 -18.60
CA THR A 62 -0.03 0.74 -20.02
C THR A 62 -1.53 0.65 -20.30
N VAL A 63 -2.28 -0.09 -19.45
CA VAL A 63 -3.75 -0.16 -19.55
C VAL A 63 -4.39 1.21 -19.31
N PHE A 64 -3.88 2.00 -18.37
CA PHE A 64 -4.39 3.33 -18.09
C PHE A 64 -4.16 4.28 -19.27
N ALA A 65 -2.97 4.25 -19.88
CA ALA A 65 -2.66 5.05 -21.07
C ALA A 65 -3.58 4.69 -22.24
N SER A 66 -3.78 3.39 -22.52
CA SER A 66 -4.66 2.95 -23.62
C SER A 66 -6.13 3.30 -23.36
N LEU A 67 -6.60 3.23 -22.11
CA LEU A 67 -7.94 3.67 -21.74
C LEU A 67 -8.12 5.18 -21.91
N THR A 68 -7.11 5.96 -21.55
CA THR A 68 -7.11 7.43 -21.72
C THR A 68 -7.18 7.81 -23.21
N GLU A 69 -6.43 7.10 -24.06
CA GLU A 69 -6.51 7.32 -25.51
C GLU A 69 -7.86 6.90 -26.10
N ALA A 70 -8.43 5.78 -25.63
CA ALA A 70 -9.72 5.29 -26.10
C ALA A 70 -10.86 6.25 -25.72
N THR A 71 -10.82 6.82 -24.52
CA THR A 71 -11.79 7.82 -24.05
C THR A 71 -11.66 9.13 -24.82
N ALA A 72 -10.44 9.65 -25.03
CA ALA A 72 -10.22 10.82 -25.88
C ALA A 72 -10.72 10.61 -27.33
N ARG A 73 -10.48 9.43 -27.91
CA ARG A 73 -11.02 9.07 -29.24
C ARG A 73 -12.54 9.00 -29.27
N ALA A 74 -13.16 8.44 -28.22
CA ALA A 74 -14.61 8.37 -28.10
C ALA A 74 -15.24 9.78 -27.98
N GLU A 75 -14.62 10.68 -27.22
CA GLU A 75 -15.03 12.08 -27.12
C GLU A 75 -14.92 12.81 -28.45
N GLN A 76 -13.81 12.62 -29.19
CA GLN A 76 -13.63 13.21 -30.52
C GLN A 76 -14.68 12.72 -31.53
N LEU A 77 -14.98 11.42 -31.54
CA LEU A 77 -16.01 10.85 -32.42
C LEU A 77 -17.43 11.34 -32.04
N SER A 78 -17.69 11.50 -30.74
CA SER A 78 -18.94 12.08 -30.24
C SER A 78 -19.08 13.56 -30.62
N ALA A 79 -17.99 14.34 -30.52
CA ALA A 79 -17.96 15.74 -30.90
C ALA A 79 -18.10 15.95 -32.42
N ALA A 80 -17.64 14.99 -33.23
CA ALA A 80 -17.78 14.99 -34.69
C ALA A 80 -19.18 14.58 -35.18
N GLY A 81 -20.14 14.30 -34.28
CA GLY A 81 -21.52 13.94 -34.64
C GLY A 81 -21.66 12.60 -35.35
N LEU A 82 -20.63 11.75 -35.33
CA LEU A 82 -20.68 10.41 -35.91
C LEU A 82 -21.38 9.45 -34.94
N PRO A 83 -22.29 8.59 -35.42
CA PRO A 83 -22.99 7.64 -34.57
C PRO A 83 -21.96 6.72 -33.90
N GLN A 84 -21.94 6.72 -32.56
CA GLN A 84 -21.06 5.88 -31.75
C GLN A 84 -21.19 4.42 -32.19
N GLN A 85 -20.20 3.92 -32.94
CA GLN A 85 -20.01 2.49 -33.07
C GLN A 85 -19.59 1.98 -31.69
N ARG A 86 -20.54 1.38 -30.97
CA ARG A 86 -20.30 0.63 -29.75
C ARG A 86 -19.27 -0.46 -30.05
N THR A 87 -18.00 -0.16 -29.84
CA THR A 87 -16.96 -1.17 -29.80
C THR A 87 -17.21 -1.99 -28.54
N ARG A 88 -17.95 -3.10 -28.69
CA ARG A 88 -17.99 -4.15 -27.68
C ARG A 88 -16.53 -4.60 -27.51
N LEU A 89 -15.94 -4.25 -26.37
CA LEU A 89 -14.76 -4.94 -25.88
C LEU A 89 -15.15 -6.41 -25.80
N GLN A 90 -14.66 -7.21 -26.74
CA GLN A 90 -14.76 -8.67 -26.64
C GLN A 90 -14.00 -9.06 -25.39
N ALA A 91 -14.74 -9.50 -24.38
CA ALA A 91 -14.17 -10.23 -23.27
C ALA A 91 -13.47 -11.46 -23.85
N VAL A 92 -12.17 -11.56 -23.61
CA VAL A 92 -11.38 -12.77 -23.87
C VAL A 92 -12.05 -13.92 -23.13
N PRO A 93 -12.41 -15.04 -23.80
CA PRO A 93 -13.13 -16.12 -23.17
C PRO A 93 -12.20 -16.87 -22.22
N THR A 94 -12.54 -16.88 -20.93
CA THR A 94 -12.05 -17.92 -20.01
C THR A 94 -13.16 -18.98 -19.98
N GLN A 95 -12.90 -20.13 -20.59
CA GLN A 95 -13.81 -21.26 -20.64
C GLN A 95 -13.94 -21.95 -19.27
N ASP A 96 -15.14 -22.50 -19.08
CA ASP A 96 -15.57 -23.59 -18.18
C ASP A 96 -15.64 -23.29 -16.66
N THR A 97 -16.73 -23.56 -15.92
CA THR A 97 -17.67 -24.69 -16.03
C THR A 97 -18.93 -24.49 -15.15
N VAL A 98 -20.04 -25.14 -15.56
CA VAL A 98 -21.22 -25.62 -14.78
C VAL A 98 -22.37 -24.67 -14.38
N THR A 99 -23.40 -24.69 -15.24
CA THR A 99 -24.82 -25.08 -14.98
C THR A 99 -25.59 -24.49 -13.80
N GLY A 100 -26.68 -23.76 -14.08
CA GLY A 100 -27.73 -23.54 -13.08
C GLY A 100 -28.76 -22.47 -13.40
N ASP A 101 -29.73 -22.84 -14.23
CA ASP A 101 -31.15 -22.44 -14.18
C ASP A 101 -31.65 -21.08 -14.73
N ARG A 102 -32.83 -21.19 -15.35
CA ARG A 102 -33.61 -20.19 -16.09
C ARG A 102 -34.12 -19.06 -15.18
N HIS A 103 -34.24 -17.85 -15.74
CA HIS A 103 -35.57 -17.24 -15.95
C HIS A 103 -35.55 -16.08 -16.95
N GLU A 104 -36.75 -15.82 -17.45
CA GLU A 104 -37.20 -15.10 -18.64
C GLU A 104 -36.81 -13.63 -18.79
N ALA A 105 -36.90 -13.23 -20.06
CA ALA A 105 -36.86 -11.88 -20.58
C ALA A 105 -38.01 -11.00 -20.07
N GLY A 106 -37.68 -9.77 -19.64
CA GLY A 106 -38.60 -8.65 -19.54
C GLY A 106 -38.07 -7.44 -20.36
N PRO A 107 -38.88 -6.79 -21.22
CA PRO A 107 -38.54 -5.53 -21.88
C PRO A 107 -38.72 -4.30 -20.93
N PRO A 108 -38.27 -3.09 -21.33
CA PRO A 108 -37.38 -2.19 -20.56
C PRO A 108 -38.08 -1.08 -19.75
N PRO A 109 -37.30 -0.28 -19.02
CA PRO A 109 -37.57 1.16 -19.00
C PRO A 109 -36.35 2.00 -19.47
N SER A 110 -36.58 2.87 -20.45
CA SER A 110 -35.78 4.07 -20.72
C SER A 110 -36.48 5.29 -20.09
N PRO A 111 -35.92 6.50 -20.17
CA PRO A 111 -34.71 7.03 -19.57
C PRO A 111 -35.08 8.07 -18.48
N THR A 112 -34.21 8.31 -17.49
CA THR A 112 -34.32 9.53 -16.66
C THR A 112 -33.05 10.34 -16.83
N GLU A 113 -33.13 11.31 -17.75
CA GLU A 113 -32.34 12.51 -17.69
C GLU A 113 -32.55 13.17 -16.33
N GLN A 114 -31.48 13.33 -15.56
CA GLN A 114 -31.36 14.42 -14.59
C GLN A 114 -29.87 14.66 -14.32
N THR A 115 -29.31 15.61 -15.06
CA THR A 115 -28.36 16.56 -14.48
C THR A 115 -29.06 17.91 -14.54
N PRO A 116 -29.10 18.64 -13.42
CA PRO A 116 -28.52 19.97 -13.49
C PRO A 116 -27.56 20.24 -12.33
N ASP A 117 -26.36 20.65 -12.73
CA ASP A 117 -25.60 21.80 -12.24
C ASP A 117 -25.68 22.24 -10.76
N GLY A 118 -24.49 22.44 -10.19
CA GLY A 118 -24.26 23.51 -9.22
C GLY A 118 -24.56 23.22 -7.74
N ALA A 119 -23.77 22.36 -7.09
CA ALA A 119 -23.54 22.45 -5.66
C ALA A 119 -22.12 21.97 -5.34
N ALA A 120 -21.36 22.76 -4.58
CA ALA A 120 -20.00 22.44 -4.14
C ALA A 120 -19.94 21.00 -3.63
N GLY A 121 -19.18 20.14 -4.33
CA GLY A 121 -19.17 18.70 -4.11
C GLY A 121 -18.80 18.37 -2.67
N ALA A 122 -19.80 18.05 -1.85
CA ALA A 122 -19.62 17.43 -0.56
C ALA A 122 -19.09 16.02 -0.83
N VAL A 123 -17.77 15.85 -0.71
CA VAL A 123 -17.13 14.54 -0.84
C VAL A 123 -17.56 13.72 0.38
N THR A 124 -18.49 12.80 0.18
CA THR A 124 -18.99 11.95 1.26
C THR A 124 -17.89 10.97 1.71
N ALA A 125 -17.53 11.05 2.98
CA ALA A 125 -16.55 10.16 3.58
C ALA A 125 -17.15 8.75 3.76
N SER A 126 -16.37 7.72 3.47
CA SER A 126 -16.70 6.35 3.90
C SER A 126 -16.80 6.32 5.44
N PRO A 127 -17.66 5.48 6.05
CA PRO A 127 -17.74 5.35 7.52
C PRO A 127 -16.37 5.14 8.18
N ARG A 128 -15.49 4.33 7.56
CA ARG A 128 -14.12 4.10 8.04
C ARG A 128 -13.21 5.32 7.92
N VAL A 129 -13.44 6.14 6.89
CA VAL A 129 -12.71 7.41 6.71
C VAL A 129 -13.21 8.43 7.73
N LYS A 130 -14.52 8.45 8.02
CA LYS A 130 -15.09 9.29 9.06
C LYS A 130 -14.52 8.97 10.45
N GLU A 131 -14.49 7.70 10.85
CA GLU A 131 -13.86 7.26 12.10
C GLU A 131 -12.37 7.65 12.18
N LEU A 132 -11.64 7.46 11.08
CA LEU A 132 -10.24 7.85 10.99
C LEU A 132 -10.07 9.36 11.16
N LEU A 133 -10.93 10.15 10.51
CA LEU A 133 -10.87 11.59 10.58
C LEU A 133 -11.26 12.11 11.96
N ASP A 134 -12.32 11.59 12.59
CA ASP A 134 -12.72 11.96 13.95
C ASP A 134 -11.56 11.80 14.93
N LEU A 135 -10.79 10.71 14.78
CA LEU A 135 -9.59 10.47 15.56
C LEU A 135 -8.47 11.48 15.26
N LEU A 136 -8.22 11.82 13.99
CA LEU A 136 -7.17 12.76 13.60
C LEU A 136 -7.52 14.22 13.91
N TYR A 137 -8.81 14.58 13.87
CA TYR A 137 -9.34 15.89 14.24
C TYR A 137 -9.25 16.16 15.75
N SER A 138 -9.01 15.14 16.59
CA SER A 138 -8.75 15.33 18.02
C SER A 138 -7.48 16.14 18.31
N ARG A 139 -6.53 16.21 17.35
CA ARG A 139 -5.32 17.04 17.42
C ARG A 139 -5.07 17.74 16.08
N PRO A 140 -5.80 18.82 15.78
CA PRO A 140 -5.63 19.54 14.52
C PRO A 140 -4.22 20.13 14.44
N GLY A 141 -3.55 19.93 13.30
CA GLY A 141 -2.18 20.40 13.07
C GLY A 141 -1.06 19.43 13.46
N ALA A 142 -1.37 18.31 14.12
CA ALA A 142 -0.40 17.24 14.33
C ALA A 142 -0.09 16.50 13.01
N GLU A 143 1.18 16.17 12.82
CA GLU A 143 1.63 15.29 11.75
C GLU A 143 1.64 13.85 12.26
N TRP A 144 1.01 12.95 11.52
CA TRP A 144 0.84 11.55 11.91
C TRP A 144 1.54 10.64 10.93
N THR A 145 2.34 9.69 11.41
CA THR A 145 2.82 8.61 10.54
C THR A 145 1.75 7.52 10.41
N SER A 146 1.85 6.66 9.40
CA SER A 146 0.98 5.47 9.33
C SER A 146 1.13 4.53 10.53
N MET A 147 2.26 4.58 11.24
CA MET A 147 2.51 3.77 12.43
C MET A 147 1.81 4.35 13.66
N ASP A 148 1.80 5.66 13.83
CA ASP A 148 1.10 6.33 14.94
C ASP A 148 -0.41 6.07 14.85
N VAL A 149 -0.97 6.18 13.65
CA VAL A 149 -2.39 5.91 13.41
C VAL A 149 -2.71 4.42 13.63
N ALA A 150 -1.80 3.52 13.26
CA ALA A 150 -1.97 2.08 13.51
C ALA A 150 -1.97 1.77 15.01
N ALA A 151 -1.07 2.40 15.77
CA ALA A 151 -1.00 2.26 17.22
C ALA A 151 -2.28 2.75 17.91
N LEU A 152 -2.81 3.89 17.48
CA LEU A 152 -4.05 4.45 18.04
C LEU A 152 -5.29 3.61 17.75
N ARG A 153 -5.35 2.96 16.57
CA ARG A 153 -6.48 2.09 16.20
C ARG A 153 -6.34 0.64 16.67
N GLY A 154 -5.20 0.29 17.28
CA GLY A 154 -4.89 -1.11 17.64
C GLY A 154 -4.64 -2.03 16.43
N GLU A 155 -4.37 -1.47 15.25
CA GLU A 155 -4.15 -2.23 14.01
C GLU A 155 -2.68 -2.68 13.88
N GLN A 156 -2.27 -3.61 14.76
CA GLN A 156 -0.90 -4.10 14.85
C GLN A 156 -0.59 -5.28 13.91
N ASP A 157 -1.60 -5.87 13.30
CA ASP A 157 -1.45 -7.00 12.39
C ASP A 157 -1.10 -6.54 10.96
N ARG A 158 -0.51 -7.45 10.16
CA ARG A 158 -0.07 -7.12 8.79
C ARG A 158 -1.23 -6.71 7.88
N LEU A 159 -2.42 -7.30 8.07
CA LEU A 159 -3.59 -7.03 7.25
C LEU A 159 -4.27 -5.72 7.66
N GLY A 160 -4.42 -5.45 8.96
CA GLY A 160 -4.86 -4.16 9.50
C GLY A 160 -4.01 -3.02 8.96
N ARG A 161 -2.69 -3.07 9.14
CA ARG A 161 -1.78 -2.05 8.60
C ARG A 161 -1.92 -1.82 7.10
N LYS A 162 -2.19 -2.86 6.31
CA LYS A 162 -2.43 -2.73 4.86
C LYS A 162 -3.75 -2.01 4.57
N ARG A 163 -4.83 -2.36 5.30
CA ARG A 163 -6.13 -1.71 5.19
C ARG A 163 -6.04 -0.24 5.59
N LEU A 164 -5.39 0.07 6.72
CA LEU A 164 -5.15 1.44 7.17
C LEU A 164 -4.41 2.28 6.12
N ARG A 165 -3.33 1.77 5.53
CA ARG A 165 -2.61 2.49 4.46
C ARG A 165 -3.49 2.78 3.25
N ASN A 166 -4.39 1.87 2.89
CA ASN A 166 -5.34 2.10 1.81
C ASN A 166 -6.38 3.15 2.21
N THR A 167 -6.87 3.15 3.44
CA THR A 167 -7.79 4.16 3.97
C THR A 167 -7.14 5.55 4.04
N LEU A 168 -5.88 5.64 4.49
CA LEU A 168 -5.10 6.89 4.49
C LEU A 168 -4.90 7.40 3.05
N ARG A 169 -4.60 6.51 2.09
CA ARG A 169 -4.48 6.89 0.67
C ARG A 169 -5.80 7.40 0.10
N ASP A 170 -6.92 6.74 0.42
CA ASP A 170 -8.25 7.17 0.01
C ASP A 170 -8.62 8.54 0.60
N ALA A 171 -8.31 8.76 1.88
CA ALA A 171 -8.51 10.04 2.55
C ALA A 171 -7.66 11.17 1.95
N VAL A 172 -6.41 10.88 1.56
CA VAL A 172 -5.58 11.84 0.81
C VAL A 172 -6.16 12.13 -0.57
N ALA A 173 -6.54 11.10 -1.33
CA ALA A 173 -7.08 11.25 -2.67
C ALA A 173 -8.37 12.09 -2.71
N LYS A 174 -9.18 11.98 -1.66
CA LYS A 174 -10.42 12.75 -1.48
C LYS A 174 -10.20 14.11 -0.82
N GLY A 175 -8.95 14.49 -0.54
CA GLY A 175 -8.59 15.80 -0.01
C GLY A 175 -8.89 16.01 1.48
N PHE A 176 -9.13 14.94 2.24
CA PHE A 176 -9.29 14.99 3.70
C PHE A 176 -7.95 15.11 4.43
N LEU A 177 -6.91 14.50 3.87
CA LEU A 177 -5.56 14.50 4.43
C LEU A 177 -4.57 15.06 3.42
N GLU A 178 -3.59 15.78 3.91
CA GLU A 178 -2.39 16.17 3.19
C GLU A 178 -1.29 15.15 3.48
N ARG A 179 -0.65 14.67 2.42
CA ARG A 179 0.53 13.81 2.54
C ARG A 179 1.78 14.69 2.53
N ILE A 180 2.52 14.65 3.63
CA ILE A 180 3.79 15.36 3.81
C ILE A 180 4.92 14.35 3.61
N SER A 181 5.82 14.65 2.69
CA SER A 181 7.00 13.86 2.38
C SER A 181 8.16 14.82 2.18
N ASP A 182 9.10 14.81 3.11
CA ASP A 182 10.31 15.62 2.98
C ASP A 182 11.30 14.92 2.03
N GLN A 183 11.91 15.66 1.12
CA GLN A 183 12.98 15.13 0.26
C GLN A 183 14.17 14.73 1.15
N GLY A 184 14.30 13.43 1.43
CA GLY A 184 15.37 12.87 2.27
C GLY A 184 14.84 12.01 3.42
N ASP A 185 13.59 12.20 3.82
CA ASP A 185 12.93 11.35 4.83
C ASP A 185 12.13 10.24 4.12
N ARG A 186 12.40 8.99 4.51
CA ARG A 186 11.61 7.83 4.02
C ARG A 186 10.24 7.75 4.71
N THR A 187 10.02 8.56 5.73
CA THR A 187 8.80 8.57 6.52
C THR A 187 7.74 9.42 5.84
N VAL A 188 6.60 8.81 5.54
CA VAL A 188 5.42 9.53 5.06
C VAL A 188 4.60 9.98 6.26
N ARG A 189 4.37 11.28 6.36
CA ARG A 189 3.51 11.89 7.38
C ARG A 189 2.20 12.37 6.75
N TYR A 190 1.16 12.41 7.55
CA TYR A 190 -0.18 12.81 7.17
C TYR A 190 -0.66 13.91 8.10
N ARG A 191 -1.22 14.97 7.54
CA ARG A 191 -1.84 16.05 8.28
C ARG A 191 -3.28 16.20 7.82
N VAL A 192 -4.16 16.61 8.71
CA VAL A 192 -5.54 16.91 8.32
C VAL A 192 -5.56 18.17 7.45
N ALA A 193 -6.17 18.09 6.26
CA ALA A 193 -6.35 19.26 5.41
C ALA A 193 -7.30 20.25 6.12
N SER A 194 -7.10 21.56 5.92
CA SER A 194 -7.92 22.59 6.58
C SER A 194 -9.42 22.25 6.53
N PRO A 195 -10.19 22.53 7.60
CA PRO A 195 -11.48 21.89 7.85
C PRO A 195 -12.53 22.34 6.83
N ARG A 196 -12.62 21.65 5.70
CA ARG A 196 -13.88 21.57 4.95
C ARG A 196 -14.74 20.62 5.76
N ARG A 197 -15.81 21.13 6.38
CA ARG A 197 -16.78 20.30 7.09
C ARG A 197 -17.25 19.20 6.14
N TYR A 198 -16.93 17.96 6.48
CA TYR A 198 -17.40 16.78 5.76
C TYR A 198 -18.78 16.43 6.31
N VAL A 199 -19.79 16.48 5.45
CA VAL A 199 -21.19 16.17 5.77
C VAL A 199 -21.39 14.65 5.67
#